data_AF-A0A3L7N6J6-F1
#
_entry.id   AF-A0A3L7N6J6-F1
#
_cell.length_a   1.000
_cell.length_b   1.000
_cell.length_c   1.000
_cell.angle_alpha   90.00
_cell.angle_beta   90.00
_cell.angle_gamma   90.00
#
_symmetry.space_group_name_H-M   'P 1'
#
loop_
_entity.id
_entity.type
_entity.pdbx_description
1 polymer ?
#
loop_
_entity_poly.entity_id
_entity_poly.type
_entity_poly.pdbx_seq_one_letter_code
_entity_poly.pdbx_strand_id
1 'polypeptide(L)'
;MEFVQHPDPEVVRKFLAAWTGIANGFLRRGGYPPELGLAMMRPEKFLSVSWDGRKLAWRQDSSGTFVIDSSDILVANFDAKTAEDFGLCDGIADNIEDLMFLLGYREWDDSLGKNNQDGVKIVGDYITEWRKTYAKSVESLNEFEKNKSDPKKLNSAKQALEKIRDSMKKFPAVEYRWKIDRGLDLNEVETMILKLKEQGKSGSGGGGTGRLGGR
;
A
#
# COMPACT_ATOMS: atom_id res chain seq x y z
N MET A 1 -33.54 -27.79 -29.93
CA MET A 1 -32.57 -28.55 -29.11
C MET A 1 -31.23 -28.34 -29.76
N GLU A 2 -30.44 -27.39 -29.26
CA GLU A 2 -29.06 -27.24 -29.72
C GLU A 2 -28.26 -28.41 -29.14
N PHE A 3 -27.71 -29.24 -30.01
CA PHE A 3 -26.68 -30.19 -29.63
C PHE A 3 -25.47 -29.37 -29.22
N VAL A 4 -25.18 -29.30 -27.93
CA VAL A 4 -23.86 -28.86 -27.46
C VAL A 4 -22.87 -29.87 -28.05
N GLN A 5 -22.14 -29.47 -29.09
CA GLN A 5 -21.04 -30.27 -29.61
C GLN A 5 -20.04 -30.43 -28.46
N HIS A 6 -19.93 -31.65 -27.93
CA HIS A 6 -18.82 -32.00 -27.08
C HIS A 6 -17.54 -31.71 -27.88
N PRO A 7 -16.59 -30.91 -27.35
CA PRO A 7 -15.35 -30.64 -28.05
C PRO A 7 -14.67 -31.98 -28.39
N ASP A 8 -14.18 -32.09 -29.62
CA ASP A 8 -13.49 -33.27 -30.13
C ASP A 8 -12.50 -33.81 -29.06
N PRO A 9 -12.60 -35.09 -28.66
CA PRO A 9 -11.70 -35.68 -27.66
C PRO A 9 -10.22 -35.44 -27.94
N GLU A 10 -9.83 -35.38 -29.21
CA GLU A 10 -8.45 -35.09 -29.59
C GLU A 10 -8.06 -33.63 -29.30
N VAL A 11 -8.97 -32.69 -29.54
CA VAL A 11 -8.78 -31.28 -29.19
C VAL A 11 -8.67 -31.11 -27.68
N VAL A 12 -9.57 -31.74 -26.91
CA VAL A 12 -9.50 -31.74 -25.44
C VAL A 12 -8.16 -32.30 -24.95
N ARG A 13 -7.70 -33.42 -25.52
CA ARG A 13 -6.41 -34.03 -25.16
C ARG A 13 -5.22 -33.11 -25.48
N LYS A 14 -5.23 -32.44 -26.64
CA LYS A 14 -4.17 -31.48 -27.04
C LYS A 14 -4.14 -30.27 -26.12
N PHE A 15 -5.31 -29.72 -25.78
CA PHE A 15 -5.42 -28.61 -24.82
C PHE A 15 -4.94 -29.03 -23.44
N LEU A 16 -5.38 -30.18 -22.93
CA LEU A 16 -4.92 -30.70 -21.64
C LEU A 16 -3.40 -30.88 -21.64
N ALA A 17 -2.84 -31.48 -22.69
CA ALA A 17 -1.39 -31.66 -22.81
C ALA A 17 -0.63 -30.32 -22.81
N ALA A 18 -1.13 -29.31 -23.53
CA ALA A 18 -0.54 -27.97 -23.56
C ALA A 18 -0.58 -27.31 -22.17
N TRP A 19 -1.73 -27.34 -21.50
CA TRP A 19 -1.90 -26.80 -20.15
C TRP A 19 -1.01 -27.51 -19.12
N THR A 20 -0.97 -28.85 -19.17
CA THR A 20 -0.06 -29.64 -18.32
C THR A 20 1.40 -29.26 -18.56
N GLY A 21 1.79 -29.01 -19.80
CA GLY A 21 3.15 -28.57 -20.15
C GLY A 21 3.49 -27.19 -19.60
N ILE A 22 2.57 -26.23 -19.76
CA ILE A 22 2.74 -24.85 -19.26
C ILE A 22 2.88 -24.84 -17.74
N ALA A 23 1.95 -25.48 -17.02
CA ALA A 23 1.96 -25.51 -15.56
C ALA A 23 3.18 -26.26 -14.99
N ASN A 24 3.59 -27.38 -15.60
CA ASN A 24 4.85 -28.04 -15.22
C ASN A 24 6.07 -27.16 -15.49
N GLY A 25 6.03 -26.31 -16.52
CA GLY A 25 7.07 -25.33 -16.78
C GLY A 25 7.26 -24.36 -15.61
N PHE A 26 6.18 -23.88 -15.01
CA PHE A 26 6.22 -23.04 -13.81
C PHE A 26 6.78 -23.78 -12.60
N LEU A 27 6.30 -25.00 -12.34
CA LEU A 27 6.77 -25.81 -11.22
C LEU A 27 8.28 -26.11 -11.31
N ARG A 28 8.76 -26.49 -12.50
CA ARG A 28 10.20 -26.71 -12.74
C ARG A 28 11.02 -25.45 -12.50
N ARG A 29 10.52 -24.28 -12.91
CA ARG A 29 11.19 -23.00 -12.65
C ARG A 29 11.26 -22.69 -11.15
N GLY A 30 10.26 -23.14 -10.39
CA GLY A 30 10.23 -23.09 -8.92
C GLY A 30 11.09 -24.16 -8.23
N GLY A 31 11.80 -25.02 -8.98
CA GLY A 31 12.64 -26.07 -8.42
C GLY A 31 11.91 -27.39 -8.13
N TYR A 32 10.63 -27.50 -8.48
CA TYR A 32 9.84 -28.71 -8.24
C TYR A 32 10.01 -29.75 -9.36
N PRO A 33 9.98 -31.04 -9.02
CA PRO A 33 10.08 -32.12 -9.99
C PRO A 33 8.81 -32.22 -10.86
N PRO A 34 8.94 -32.60 -12.15
CA PRO A 34 7.79 -32.75 -13.04
C PRO A 34 6.78 -33.81 -12.62
N GLU A 35 7.22 -34.82 -11.87
CA GLU A 35 6.38 -35.91 -11.38
C GLU A 35 5.22 -35.35 -10.54
N LEU A 36 5.53 -34.39 -9.66
CA LEU A 36 4.57 -33.69 -8.79
C LEU A 36 3.49 -32.97 -9.62
N GLY A 37 3.92 -32.11 -10.56
CA GLY A 37 2.98 -31.34 -11.37
C GLY A 37 2.13 -32.20 -12.28
N LEU A 38 2.70 -33.26 -12.85
CA LEU A 38 1.95 -34.21 -13.66
C LEU A 38 0.84 -34.90 -12.86
N ALA A 39 1.11 -35.39 -11.65
CA ALA A 39 0.10 -36.02 -10.80
C ALA A 39 -0.98 -35.05 -10.31
N MET A 40 -0.64 -33.78 -10.08
CA MET A 40 -1.62 -32.74 -9.69
C MET A 40 -2.53 -32.30 -10.84
N MET A 41 -2.22 -32.69 -12.08
CA MET A 41 -2.97 -32.25 -13.28
C MET A 41 -3.58 -33.40 -14.07
N ARG A 42 -3.15 -34.63 -13.83
CA ARG A 42 -3.53 -35.82 -14.58
C ARG A 42 -3.95 -36.93 -13.63
N PRO A 43 -5.25 -37.27 -13.58
CA PRO A 43 -5.74 -38.34 -12.70
C PRO A 43 -5.07 -39.69 -12.98
N GLU A 44 -4.64 -39.96 -14.21
CA GLU A 44 -3.98 -41.21 -14.55
C GLU A 44 -2.53 -41.32 -14.04
N LYS A 45 -2.03 -40.28 -13.36
CA LYS A 45 -0.65 -40.20 -12.87
C LYS A 45 -0.62 -40.32 -11.35
N PHE A 46 -0.33 -41.53 -10.90
CA PHE A 46 -0.08 -41.81 -9.48
C PHE A 46 1.13 -41.03 -8.98
N LEU A 47 1.20 -40.86 -7.66
CA LEU A 47 2.27 -40.15 -7.02
C LEU A 47 2.69 -40.87 -5.74
N SER A 48 3.97 -41.19 -5.65
CA SER A 48 4.60 -41.62 -4.41
C SER A 48 5.94 -40.94 -4.23
N VAL A 49 6.44 -40.96 -3.00
CA VAL A 49 7.68 -40.30 -2.63
C VAL A 49 8.47 -41.15 -1.65
N SER A 50 9.79 -41.13 -1.81
CA SER A 50 10.74 -41.69 -0.87
C SER A 50 11.77 -40.64 -0.47
N TRP A 51 12.34 -40.80 0.72
CA TRP A 51 13.48 -40.02 1.14
C TRP A 51 14.77 -40.61 0.54
N ASP A 52 15.53 -39.75 -0.14
CA ASP A 52 16.89 -40.02 -0.56
C ASP A 52 17.83 -39.05 0.17
N GLY A 53 18.31 -39.47 1.34
CA GLY A 53 19.02 -38.60 2.28
C GLY A 53 18.12 -37.46 2.76
N ARG A 54 18.47 -36.21 2.39
CA ARG A 54 17.69 -35.00 2.70
C ARG A 54 16.80 -34.53 1.54
N LYS A 55 16.73 -35.29 0.45
CA LYS A 55 15.94 -34.96 -0.73
C LYS A 55 14.74 -35.88 -0.85
N LEU A 56 13.70 -35.38 -1.51
CA LEU A 56 12.52 -36.15 -1.83
C LEU A 56 12.63 -36.67 -3.27
N ALA A 57 12.57 -37.99 -3.40
CA ALA A 57 12.55 -38.69 -4.68
C ALA A 57 11.10 -39.00 -5.05
N TRP A 58 10.51 -38.11 -5.85
CA TRP A 58 9.13 -38.22 -6.35
C TRP A 58 9.05 -39.22 -7.51
N ARG A 59 7.96 -39.99 -7.57
CA ARG A 59 7.74 -41.07 -8.54
C ARG A 59 6.31 -41.09 -9.04
N GLN A 60 6.11 -41.48 -10.30
CA GLN A 60 4.79 -41.64 -10.92
C GLN A 60 4.23 -43.05 -10.79
N ASP A 61 4.35 -43.61 -9.61
CA ASP A 61 3.88 -44.94 -9.26
C ASP A 61 3.55 -44.99 -7.77
N SER A 62 3.19 -46.16 -7.26
CA SER A 62 2.94 -46.40 -5.84
C SER A 62 4.11 -47.12 -5.14
N SER A 63 5.31 -47.10 -5.73
CA SER A 63 6.49 -47.82 -5.22
C SER A 63 7.28 -47.06 -4.17
N GLY A 64 7.02 -45.76 -4.02
CA GLY A 64 7.62 -44.93 -2.99
C GLY A 64 7.22 -45.36 -1.58
N THR A 65 7.99 -44.91 -0.61
CA THR A 65 7.77 -45.21 0.82
C THR A 65 6.44 -44.65 1.30
N PHE A 66 6.05 -43.49 0.77
CA PHE A 66 4.77 -42.85 1.01
C PHE A 66 4.01 -42.74 -0.30
N VAL A 67 2.81 -43.33 -0.35
CA VAL A 67 1.89 -43.17 -1.46
C VAL A 67 1.06 -41.92 -1.19
N ILE A 68 1.16 -40.94 -2.08
CA ILE A 68 0.44 -39.67 -2.00
C ILE A 68 -0.88 -39.76 -2.74
N ASP A 69 -0.84 -40.35 -3.94
CA ASP A 69 -2.02 -40.59 -4.75
C ASP A 69 -1.89 -41.89 -5.52
N SER A 70 -2.96 -42.68 -5.48
CA SER A 70 -3.11 -43.93 -6.23
C SER A 70 -4.48 -44.01 -6.90
N SER A 71 -5.22 -42.90 -6.96
CA SER A 71 -6.49 -42.82 -7.68
C SER A 71 -6.23 -42.65 -9.17
N ASP A 72 -7.07 -43.26 -9.99
CA ASP A 72 -7.12 -43.05 -11.44
C ASP A 72 -8.19 -42.02 -11.86
N ILE A 73 -8.92 -41.47 -10.89
CA ILE A 73 -10.04 -40.54 -11.09
C ILE A 73 -9.74 -39.17 -10.46
N LEU A 74 -9.06 -39.15 -9.32
CA LEU A 74 -8.65 -37.91 -8.64
C LEU A 74 -7.21 -37.57 -8.99
N VAL A 75 -6.88 -36.28 -8.86
CA VAL A 75 -5.49 -35.80 -8.95
C VAL A 75 -4.88 -35.73 -7.56
N ALA A 76 -3.55 -35.79 -7.49
CA ALA A 76 -2.82 -35.63 -6.25
C ALA A 76 -3.15 -34.27 -5.59
N ASN A 77 -3.47 -34.31 -4.30
CA ASN A 77 -3.75 -33.14 -3.48
C ASN A 77 -2.99 -33.24 -2.16
N PHE A 78 -2.63 -32.09 -1.59
CA PHE A 78 -1.90 -32.00 -0.34
C PHE A 78 -2.70 -31.12 0.62
N ASP A 79 -2.94 -31.62 1.83
CA ASP A 79 -3.30 -30.74 2.93
C ASP A 79 -2.06 -29.99 3.44
N ALA A 80 -2.26 -28.99 4.29
CA ALA A 80 -1.18 -28.14 4.78
C ALA A 80 -0.07 -28.95 5.46
N LYS A 81 -0.44 -29.96 6.26
CA LYS A 81 0.50 -30.82 6.98
C LYS A 81 1.34 -31.66 6.03
N THR A 82 0.69 -32.31 5.07
CA THR A 82 1.35 -33.17 4.09
C THR A 82 2.25 -32.34 3.16
N ALA A 83 1.83 -31.12 2.83
CA ALA A 83 2.67 -30.18 2.09
C ALA A 83 3.93 -29.79 2.88
N GLU A 84 3.82 -29.55 4.19
CA GLU A 84 4.98 -29.26 5.05
C GLU A 84 5.90 -30.48 5.22
N ASP A 85 5.32 -31.65 5.54
CA ASP A 85 6.05 -32.91 5.72
C ASP A 85 6.89 -33.28 4.49
N PHE A 86 6.41 -32.91 3.30
CA PHE A 86 7.10 -33.12 2.02
C PHE A 86 7.73 -31.85 1.43
N GLY A 87 7.98 -30.82 2.24
CA GLY A 87 8.76 -29.65 1.85
C GLY A 87 8.22 -28.90 0.63
N LEU A 88 6.90 -28.91 0.43
CA LEU A 88 6.20 -28.16 -0.61
C LEU A 88 5.83 -26.74 -0.15
N CYS A 89 5.92 -26.47 1.15
CA CYS A 89 5.79 -25.13 1.72
C CYS A 89 6.93 -24.84 2.72
N ASP A 90 7.19 -23.55 2.96
CA ASP A 90 8.25 -23.07 3.86
C ASP A 90 7.81 -23.03 5.34
N GLY A 91 6.65 -23.60 5.66
CA GLY A 91 6.06 -23.67 7.00
C GLY A 91 4.55 -23.50 6.98
N ILE A 92 3.90 -23.88 8.07
CA ILE A 92 2.47 -23.64 8.31
C ILE A 92 2.31 -22.46 9.26
N ALA A 93 1.36 -21.57 8.95
CA ALA A 93 0.97 -20.47 9.82
C ALA A 93 -0.46 -20.67 10.30
N ASP A 94 -0.68 -20.68 11.62
CA ASP A 94 -2.01 -20.76 12.21
C ASP A 94 -2.66 -19.36 12.32
N ASN A 95 -1.84 -18.32 12.39
CA ASN A 95 -2.29 -16.93 12.49
C ASN A 95 -1.36 -15.96 11.70
N ILE A 96 -1.76 -14.69 11.64
CA ILE A 96 -1.03 -13.65 10.90
C ILE A 96 0.37 -13.41 11.49
N GLU A 97 0.54 -13.49 12.81
CA GLU A 97 1.85 -13.29 13.44
C GLU A 97 2.82 -14.41 13.02
N ASP A 98 2.34 -15.66 13.00
CA ASP A 98 3.13 -16.81 12.52
C ASP A 98 3.50 -16.64 11.04
N LEU A 99 2.56 -16.20 10.20
CA LEU A 99 2.81 -15.94 8.78
C LEU A 99 3.87 -14.85 8.59
N MET A 100 3.78 -13.75 9.33
CA MET A 100 4.73 -12.64 9.24
C MET A 100 6.11 -13.07 9.72
N PHE A 101 6.17 -13.91 10.76
CA PHE A 101 7.41 -14.52 11.20
C PHE A 101 8.03 -15.41 10.11
N LEU A 102 7.25 -16.28 9.46
CA LEU A 102 7.70 -17.12 8.35
C LEU A 102 8.22 -16.30 7.16
N LEU A 103 7.61 -15.15 6.88
CA LEU A 103 8.06 -14.21 5.85
C LEU A 103 9.30 -13.39 6.26
N GLY A 104 9.84 -13.59 7.47
CA GLY A 104 11.04 -12.92 7.96
C GLY A 104 10.81 -11.58 8.66
N TYR A 105 9.55 -11.17 8.88
CA TYR A 105 9.20 -9.97 9.63
C TYR A 105 9.21 -10.25 11.13
N ARG A 106 10.38 -10.09 11.75
CA ARG A 106 10.60 -10.41 13.17
C ARG A 106 9.93 -9.45 14.15
N GLU A 107 9.68 -8.21 13.72
CA GLU A 107 9.02 -7.16 14.50
C GLU A 107 7.72 -6.73 13.80
N TRP A 108 6.88 -7.72 13.47
CA TRP A 108 5.54 -7.42 12.98
C TRP A 108 4.71 -6.77 14.08
N ASP A 109 4.38 -5.49 13.89
CA ASP A 109 3.51 -4.74 14.79
C ASP A 109 2.09 -4.64 14.20
N ASP A 110 1.20 -5.49 14.70
CA ASP A 110 -0.23 -5.38 14.44
C ASP A 110 -0.93 -4.41 15.41
N SER A 111 -0.24 -3.42 15.97
CA SER A 111 -0.84 -2.42 16.88
C SER A 111 -2.07 -1.74 16.28
N LEU A 112 -2.14 -1.62 14.95
CA LEU A 112 -3.32 -1.12 14.24
C LEU A 112 -4.49 -2.11 14.35
N GLY A 113 -4.28 -3.41 14.04
CA GLY A 113 -5.29 -4.45 14.22
C GLY A 113 -5.69 -4.64 15.69
N LYS A 114 -4.72 -4.68 16.61
CA LYS A 114 -4.90 -4.84 18.07
C LYS A 114 -5.69 -3.69 18.71
N ASN A 115 -5.60 -2.48 18.16
CA ASN A 115 -6.38 -1.33 18.61
C ASN A 115 -7.70 -1.14 17.85
N ASN A 116 -8.14 -2.12 17.05
CA ASN A 116 -9.33 -2.02 16.19
C ASN A 116 -9.27 -0.79 15.24
N GLN A 117 -8.06 -0.37 14.89
CA GLN A 117 -7.82 0.76 14.01
C GLN A 117 -7.61 0.25 12.59
N ASP A 118 -8.55 0.61 11.72
CA ASP A 118 -8.41 0.36 10.29
C ASP A 118 -7.35 1.31 9.71
N GLY A 119 -6.17 0.77 9.37
CA GLY A 119 -5.08 1.53 8.76
C GLY A 119 -5.49 2.22 7.46
N VAL A 120 -6.42 1.64 6.70
CA VAL A 120 -6.98 2.27 5.49
C VAL A 120 -7.80 3.50 5.88
N LYS A 121 -8.59 3.41 6.96
CA LYS A 121 -9.36 4.53 7.49
C LYS A 121 -8.44 5.63 8.02
N ILE A 122 -7.39 5.31 8.78
CA ILE A 122 -6.45 6.32 9.30
C ILE A 122 -5.81 7.11 8.17
N VAL A 123 -5.31 6.41 7.14
CA VAL A 123 -4.71 7.06 5.96
C VAL A 123 -5.77 7.86 5.20
N GLY A 124 -6.97 7.31 5.04
CA GLY A 124 -8.10 7.99 4.40
C GLY A 124 -8.51 9.28 5.12
N ASP A 125 -8.60 9.25 6.44
CA ASP A 125 -8.94 10.38 7.30
C ASP A 125 -7.84 11.45 7.23
N TYR A 126 -6.56 11.04 7.33
CA TYR A 126 -5.42 11.94 7.13
C TYR A 126 -5.47 12.64 5.76
N ILE A 127 -5.69 11.86 4.68
CA ILE A 127 -5.78 12.39 3.32
C ILE A 127 -6.91 13.42 3.19
N THR A 128 -8.07 13.09 3.76
CA THR A 128 -9.25 13.95 3.72
C THR A 128 -9.00 15.24 4.50
N GLU A 129 -8.38 15.16 5.68
CA GLU A 129 -8.13 16.31 6.53
C GLU A 129 -7.10 17.28 5.94
N TRP A 130 -5.97 16.79 5.41
CA TRP A 130 -4.98 17.68 4.82
C TRP A 130 -5.50 18.33 3.53
N ARG A 131 -6.30 17.63 2.71
CA ARG A 131 -6.93 18.21 1.52
C ARG A 131 -7.93 19.31 1.88
N LYS A 132 -8.74 19.11 2.92
CA LYS A 132 -9.66 20.13 3.44
C LYS A 132 -8.90 21.34 3.98
N THR A 133 -7.80 21.08 4.69
CA THR A 133 -6.90 22.13 5.19
C THR A 133 -6.26 22.93 4.05
N TYR A 134 -5.81 22.25 3.00
CA TYR A 134 -5.28 22.88 1.79
C TYR A 134 -6.33 23.81 1.14
N ALA A 135 -7.56 23.34 0.93
CA ALA A 135 -8.63 24.17 0.37
C ALA A 135 -8.88 25.46 1.18
N LYS A 136 -8.95 25.35 2.52
CA LYS A 136 -9.08 26.52 3.42
C LYS A 136 -7.87 27.47 3.37
N SER A 137 -6.67 26.93 3.20
CA SER A 137 -5.47 27.76 3.06
C SER A 137 -5.50 28.56 1.74
N VAL A 138 -6.07 28.00 0.67
CA VAL A 138 -6.28 28.72 -0.59
C VAL A 138 -7.30 29.85 -0.43
N GLU A 139 -8.37 29.64 0.33
CA GLU A 139 -9.31 30.71 0.69
C GLU A 139 -8.63 31.83 1.49
N SER A 140 -7.73 31.46 2.41
CA SER A 140 -6.93 32.42 3.18
C SER A 140 -6.02 33.25 2.27
N LEU A 141 -5.46 32.68 1.20
CA LEU A 141 -4.69 33.45 0.22
C LEU A 141 -5.56 34.49 -0.49
N ASN A 142 -6.80 34.17 -0.84
CA ASN A 142 -7.71 35.15 -1.43
C ASN A 142 -8.00 36.31 -0.47
N GLU A 143 -8.07 36.04 0.85
CA GLU A 143 -8.20 37.07 1.88
C GLU A 143 -6.93 37.94 1.97
N PHE A 144 -5.75 37.34 1.87
CA PHE A 144 -4.48 38.07 1.77
C PHE A 144 -4.43 38.97 0.53
N GLU A 145 -4.71 38.43 -0.65
CA GLU A 145 -4.67 39.15 -1.93
C GLU A 145 -5.63 40.34 -1.96
N LYS A 146 -6.82 40.22 -1.36
CA LYS A 146 -7.79 41.33 -1.23
C LYS A 146 -7.31 42.45 -0.32
N ASN A 147 -6.55 42.12 0.72
CA ASN A 147 -6.21 43.05 1.80
C ASN A 147 -4.76 43.59 1.73
N LYS A 148 -3.88 42.98 0.93
CA LYS A 148 -2.44 43.31 0.90
C LYS A 148 -2.13 44.75 0.48
N SER A 149 -3.02 45.40 -0.27
CA SER A 149 -2.82 46.76 -0.79
C SER A 149 -3.48 47.85 0.06
N ASP A 150 -4.31 47.49 1.04
CA ASP A 150 -5.01 48.44 1.91
C ASP A 150 -4.24 48.59 3.23
N PRO A 151 -3.61 49.76 3.50
CA PRO A 151 -2.86 50.00 4.73
C PRO A 151 -3.66 49.76 6.00
N LYS A 152 -4.99 49.95 5.97
CA LYS A 152 -5.86 49.74 7.13
C LYS A 152 -6.17 48.25 7.38
N LYS A 153 -5.91 47.38 6.39
CA LYS A 153 -6.21 45.93 6.45
C LYS A 153 -4.96 45.04 6.42
N LEU A 154 -3.77 45.62 6.56
CA LEU A 154 -2.51 44.86 6.63
C LEU A 154 -2.50 43.81 7.75
N ASN A 155 -3.18 44.08 8.88
CA ASN A 155 -3.30 43.10 9.96
C ASN A 155 -4.14 41.88 9.55
N SER A 156 -5.23 42.08 8.79
CA SER A 156 -6.03 40.98 8.24
C SER A 156 -5.25 40.19 7.18
N ALA A 157 -4.49 40.88 6.31
CA ALA A 157 -3.61 40.23 5.34
C ALA A 157 -2.54 39.36 6.03
N LYS A 158 -1.98 39.84 7.14
CA LYS A 158 -1.03 39.08 7.95
C LYS A 158 -1.67 37.85 8.60
N GLN A 159 -2.85 38.00 9.20
CA GLN A 159 -3.57 36.87 9.81
C GLN A 159 -3.90 35.78 8.79
N ALA A 160 -4.24 36.16 7.56
CA ALA A 160 -4.44 35.22 6.46
C ALA A 160 -3.17 34.41 6.14
N LEU A 161 -2.00 35.05 6.07
CA LEU A 161 -0.73 34.33 5.89
C LEU A 161 -0.36 33.44 7.09
N GLU A 162 -0.65 33.87 8.32
CA GLU A 162 -0.43 33.05 9.52
C GLU A 162 -1.28 31.77 9.49
N LYS A 163 -2.54 31.83 9.03
CA LYS A 163 -3.37 30.63 8.80
C LYS A 163 -2.77 29.67 7.77
N ILE A 164 -2.17 30.19 6.69
CA ILE A 164 -1.50 29.37 5.67
C ILE A 164 -0.27 28.69 6.27
N ARG A 165 0.58 29.44 6.98
CA ARG A 165 1.76 28.91 7.67
C ARG A 165 1.38 27.79 8.65
N ASP A 166 0.36 28.00 9.45
CA ASP A 166 -0.07 27.00 10.46
C ASP A 166 -0.65 25.75 9.79
N SER A 167 -1.31 25.90 8.64
CA SER A 167 -1.76 24.79 7.80
C SER A 167 -0.59 23.96 7.25
N MET A 168 0.47 24.63 6.78
CA MET A 168 1.70 23.99 6.31
C MET A 168 2.44 23.26 7.44
N LYS A 169 2.52 23.86 8.64
CA LYS A 169 3.14 23.23 9.82
C LYS A 169 2.35 22.01 10.30
N LYS A 170 1.02 22.06 10.25
CA LYS A 170 0.16 20.93 10.65
C LYS A 170 0.27 19.75 9.69
N PHE A 171 0.39 20.02 8.39
CA PHE A 171 0.42 18.99 7.35
C PHE A 171 1.52 19.25 6.30
N PRO A 172 2.64 18.50 6.31
CA PRO A 172 3.69 18.64 5.30
C PRO A 172 3.20 18.47 3.85
N ALA A 173 2.17 17.66 3.64
CA ALA A 173 1.52 17.50 2.33
C ALA A 173 0.90 18.81 1.80
N VAL A 174 0.43 19.68 2.70
CA VAL A 174 -0.09 21.01 2.33
C VAL A 174 1.05 21.87 1.79
N GLU A 175 2.19 21.94 2.48
CA GLU A 175 3.36 22.68 2.00
C GLU A 175 3.83 22.18 0.63
N TYR A 176 3.99 20.86 0.48
CA TYR A 176 4.39 20.27 -0.79
C TYR A 176 3.45 20.66 -1.93
N ARG A 177 2.12 20.66 -1.67
CA ARG A 177 1.13 21.06 -2.66
C ARG A 177 1.20 22.54 -3.00
N TRP A 178 1.42 23.41 -2.01
CA TRP A 178 1.63 24.85 -2.22
C TRP A 178 2.85 25.13 -3.09
N LYS A 179 3.94 24.41 -2.85
CA LYS A 179 5.16 24.51 -3.65
C LYS A 179 4.93 24.12 -5.11
N ILE A 180 4.16 23.07 -5.37
CA ILE A 180 3.81 22.67 -6.74
C ILE A 180 2.87 23.67 -7.39
N ASP A 181 1.76 24.01 -6.74
CA ASP A 181 0.68 24.76 -7.39
C ASP A 181 1.01 26.26 -7.51
N ARG A 182 1.86 26.80 -6.62
CA ARG A 182 2.11 28.25 -6.49
C ARG A 182 3.58 28.63 -6.32
N GLY A 183 4.49 27.66 -6.22
CA GLY A 183 5.89 27.95 -5.96
C GLY A 183 6.13 28.62 -4.61
N LEU A 184 5.26 28.37 -3.61
CA LEU A 184 5.38 28.91 -2.27
C LEU A 184 5.69 27.81 -1.25
N ASP A 185 6.79 27.94 -0.54
CA ASP A 185 7.15 27.09 0.60
C ASP A 185 6.94 27.80 1.95
N LEU A 186 7.15 27.06 3.05
CA LEU A 186 6.94 27.60 4.39
C LEU A 186 7.82 28.84 4.68
N ASN A 187 9.07 28.83 4.21
CA ASN A 187 10.02 29.91 4.46
C ASN A 187 9.61 31.19 3.71
N GLU A 188 9.10 31.05 2.50
CA GLU A 188 8.61 32.18 1.70
C GLU A 188 7.39 32.82 2.35
N VAL A 189 6.44 32.02 2.85
CA VAL A 189 5.28 32.53 3.60
C VAL A 189 5.70 33.23 4.89
N GLU A 190 6.65 32.66 5.64
CA GLU A 190 7.18 33.31 6.85
C GLU A 190 7.90 34.64 6.53
N THR A 191 8.62 34.70 5.40
CA THR A 191 9.26 35.92 4.91
C THR A 191 8.23 37.00 4.55
N MET A 192 7.11 36.63 3.92
CA MET A 192 6.02 37.55 3.61
C MET A 192 5.36 38.10 4.89
N ILE A 193 5.16 37.26 5.90
CA ILE A 193 4.65 37.68 7.21
C ILE A 193 5.58 38.71 7.86
N LEU A 194 6.90 38.50 7.79
CA LEU A 194 7.90 39.44 8.32
C LEU A 194 7.82 40.80 7.61
N LYS A 195 7.76 40.82 6.28
CA LYS A 195 7.62 42.07 5.50
C LYS A 195 6.37 42.86 5.88
N LEU A 196 5.23 42.20 6.06
CA LEU A 196 4.01 42.88 6.53
C LEU A 196 4.14 43.44 7.94
N LYS A 197 4.83 42.74 8.84
CA LYS A 197 5.10 43.24 10.21
C LYS A 197 5.96 44.51 10.17
N GLU A 198 6.94 44.59 9.28
CA GLU A 198 7.79 45.76 9.12
C GLU A 198 7.03 46.96 8.53
N GLN A 199 6.21 46.73 7.50
CA GLN A 199 5.34 47.78 6.92
C GLN A 199 4.35 48.37 7.93
N GLY A 200 3.82 47.54 8.84
CA GLY A 200 2.95 48.01 9.92
C GLY A 200 3.66 48.90 10.94
N LYS A 201 4.97 48.75 11.13
CA LYS A 201 5.76 49.58 12.07
C LYS A 201 6.13 50.93 11.47
N SER A 202 6.42 51.00 10.16
CA SER A 202 6.77 52.26 9.48
C SER A 202 5.61 53.24 9.32
N GLY A 203 4.35 52.79 9.43
CA GLY A 203 3.15 53.64 9.32
C GLY A 203 2.70 54.33 10.60
N SER A 204 3.34 54.08 11.75
CA SER A 204 2.92 54.59 13.07
C SER A 204 3.73 55.79 13.59
N GLY A 205 4.52 56.43 12.72
CA GLY A 205 5.32 57.61 13.07
C GLY A 205 4.83 58.88 12.39
N GLY A 206 3.95 59.65 13.03
CA GLY A 206 3.65 61.03 12.61
C GLY A 206 2.31 61.57 13.09
N GLY A 207 2.33 62.51 14.04
CA GLY A 207 1.18 63.41 14.30
C GLY A 207 0.70 63.53 15.74
N GLY A 208 1.60 63.55 16.73
CA GLY A 208 1.27 63.92 18.11
C GLY A 208 1.59 65.38 18.40
N THR A 209 0.91 66.33 17.76
CA THR A 209 1.03 67.76 18.13
C THR A 209 0.28 67.96 19.45
N GLY A 210 1.05 67.98 20.54
CA GLY A 210 0.57 68.22 21.89
C GLY A 210 -0.19 69.54 22.00
N ARG A 211 -1.48 69.42 22.28
CA ARG A 211 -2.34 70.50 22.73
C ARG A 211 -1.95 70.84 24.18
N LEU A 212 -0.97 71.72 24.35
CA LEU A 212 -0.66 72.32 25.65
C LEU A 212 -1.66 73.45 25.90
N GLY A 213 -2.63 73.16 26.77
CA GLY A 213 -3.46 74.16 27.42
C GLY A 213 -3.02 74.32 28.87
N GLY A 214 -2.90 75.58 29.31
CA GLY A 214 -3.16 75.99 30.69
C GLY A 214 -1.95 76.30 31.58
N ARG A 215 -1.56 77.58 31.63
CA ARG A 215 -1.65 78.41 32.83
C ARG A 215 -1.62 79.89 32.46
#